data_AF-A0A2H5WAS8-F1
#
_entry.id   AF-A0A2H5WAS8-F1
#
_cell.length_a   1.000
_cell.length_b   1.000
_cell.length_c   1.000
_cell.angle_alpha   90.00
_cell.angle_beta   90.00
_cell.angle_gamma   90.00
#
_symmetry.space_group_name_H-M   'P 1'
#
loop_
_entity.id
_entity.type
_entity.pdbx_description
1 polymer ?
#
loop_
_entity_poly.entity_id
_entity_poly.type
_entity_poly.pdbx_seq_one_letter_code
_entity_poly.pdbx_strand_id
1 'polypeptide(L)'
;MAAVNRCAPPGNRPTPEERDRCLPFLVREIAALTELRAIVALGAFAWDGAIRALAALGHRPRPRPAFAHGAEASIGPYRLLGSYHPSQQNTFTGRLTPAMLEAVLERARTLAGCARP
;
A
#
# COMPACT_ATOMS: atom_id res chain seq x y z
N MET A 1 -10.09 -3.20 -3.67
CA MET A 1 -8.95 -2.29 -3.91
C MET A 1 -9.32 -0.89 -3.43
N ALA A 2 -8.35 -0.10 -2.96
CA ALA A 2 -8.56 1.26 -2.45
C ALA A 2 -7.42 2.18 -2.91
N ALA A 3 -7.62 3.50 -2.80
CA ALA A 3 -6.61 4.51 -3.07
C ALA A 3 -6.51 5.50 -1.91
N VAL A 4 -5.31 6.03 -1.66
CA VAL A 4 -5.07 7.02 -0.59
C VAL A 4 -5.85 8.32 -0.85
N ASN A 5 -5.92 8.73 -2.12
CA ASN A 5 -6.75 9.84 -2.58
C ASN A 5 -7.87 9.29 -3.47
N ARG A 6 -9.10 9.75 -3.27
CA ARG A 6 -10.30 9.27 -4.00
C ARG A 6 -10.71 10.13 -5.18
N CYS A 7 -10.13 11.32 -5.27
CA CYS A 7 -10.34 12.25 -6.38
C CYS A 7 -9.09 12.22 -7.26
N ALA A 8 -9.27 12.31 -8.58
CA ALA A 8 -8.17 12.43 -9.52
C ALA A 8 -7.48 13.80 -9.31
N PRO A 9 -6.20 13.85 -8.90
CA PRO A 9 -5.51 15.11 -8.68
C PRO A 9 -4.94 15.65 -10.00
N PRO A 10 -4.78 16.98 -10.14
CA PRO A 10 -4.10 17.58 -11.29
C PRO A 10 -2.72 16.95 -11.53
N GLY A 11 -2.44 16.59 -12.79
CA GLY A 11 -1.17 15.99 -13.19
C GLY A 11 -0.86 14.63 -12.54
N ASN A 12 -1.85 13.94 -11.97
CA ASN A 12 -1.69 12.69 -11.22
C ASN A 12 -0.71 12.81 -10.03
N ARG A 13 -0.61 14.00 -9.42
CA ARG A 13 0.29 14.29 -8.29
C ARG A 13 -0.49 14.87 -7.12
N PRO A 14 -1.03 14.03 -6.21
CA PRO A 14 -1.71 14.53 -5.03
C PRO A 14 -0.73 15.23 -4.08
N THR A 15 -1.19 16.28 -3.42
CA THR A 15 -0.44 16.99 -2.38
C THR A 15 -0.53 16.26 -1.04
N PRO A 16 0.40 16.51 -0.10
CA PRO A 16 0.28 16.03 1.27
C PRO A 16 -0.99 16.48 1.97
N GLU A 17 -1.48 17.69 1.68
CA GLU A 17 -2.72 18.21 2.26
C GLU A 17 -3.94 17.44 1.73
N GLU A 18 -4.00 17.19 0.42
CA GLU A 18 -5.05 16.37 -0.18
C GLU A 18 -5.04 14.94 0.39
N ARG A 19 -3.84 14.36 0.56
CA ARG A 19 -3.67 13.05 1.24
C ARG A 19 -4.28 13.07 2.62
N ASP A 20 -3.89 14.04 3.44
CA ASP A 20 -4.28 14.11 4.85
C ASP A 20 -5.78 14.37 5.00
N ARG A 21 -6.38 15.17 4.09
CA ARG A 21 -7.82 15.36 3.98
C ARG A 21 -8.58 14.08 3.57
N CYS A 22 -7.99 13.25 2.70
CA CYS A 22 -8.61 12.02 2.22
C CYS A 22 -8.33 10.79 3.12
N LEU A 23 -7.30 10.85 3.96
CA LEU A 23 -6.84 9.75 4.82
C LEU A 23 -7.94 9.13 5.70
N PRO A 24 -8.88 9.89 6.31
CA PRO A 24 -9.94 9.31 7.14
C PRO A 24 -10.80 8.28 6.41
N PHE A 25 -10.94 8.38 5.09
CA PHE A 25 -11.68 7.37 4.33
C PHE A 25 -10.91 6.04 4.24
N LEU A 26 -9.60 6.09 4.00
CA LEU A 26 -8.77 4.88 3.99
C LEU A 26 -8.74 4.22 5.38
N VAL A 27 -8.70 5.01 6.45
CA VAL A 27 -8.80 4.51 7.84
C VAL A 27 -10.10 3.74 8.04
N ARG A 28 -11.24 4.32 7.64
CA ARG A 28 -12.54 3.65 7.75
C ARG A 28 -12.63 2.37 6.92
N GLU A 29 -12.07 2.37 5.72
CA GLU A 29 -12.03 1.15 4.88
C GLU A 29 -11.22 0.04 5.52
N ILE A 30 -10.02 0.34 6.01
CA ILE A 30 -9.18 -0.67 6.68
C ILE A 30 -9.90 -1.22 7.92
N ALA A 31 -10.54 -0.35 8.70
CA ALA A 31 -11.32 -0.77 9.87
C ALA A 31 -12.54 -1.65 9.51
N ALA A 32 -13.17 -1.40 8.35
CA ALA A 32 -14.31 -2.18 7.89
C ALA A 32 -13.91 -3.57 7.32
N LEU A 33 -12.66 -3.74 6.88
CA LEU A 33 -12.15 -5.01 6.38
C LEU A 33 -11.62 -5.89 7.53
N THR A 34 -12.53 -6.54 8.25
CA THR A 34 -12.20 -7.30 9.48
C THR A 34 -11.25 -8.48 9.25
N GLU A 35 -11.25 -9.06 8.04
CA GLU A 35 -10.35 -10.15 7.65
C GLU A 35 -9.06 -9.68 6.96
N LEU A 36 -8.78 -8.37 6.95
CA LEU A 36 -7.61 -7.82 6.29
C LEU A 36 -6.32 -8.25 7.02
N ARG A 37 -5.48 -9.01 6.31
CA ARG A 37 -4.19 -9.50 6.82
C ARG A 37 -2.98 -8.90 6.10
N ALA A 38 -3.09 -8.70 4.79
CA ALA A 38 -2.01 -8.18 3.95
C ALA A 38 -2.46 -6.98 3.12
N ILE A 39 -1.59 -5.97 3.01
CA ILE A 39 -1.81 -4.73 2.26
C ILE A 39 -0.65 -4.57 1.28
N VAL A 40 -0.93 -4.43 -0.01
CA VAL A 40 0.08 -4.10 -1.03
C VAL A 40 -0.03 -2.62 -1.38
N ALA A 41 1.01 -1.85 -1.06
CA ALA A 41 1.14 -0.45 -1.39
C ALA A 41 1.88 -0.26 -2.72
N LEU A 42 1.19 0.34 -3.69
CA LEU A 42 1.70 0.63 -5.02
C LEU A 42 2.36 2.02 -5.06
N GLY A 43 3.68 2.06 -4.90
CA GLY A 43 4.49 3.28 -4.87
C GLY A 43 4.66 3.89 -3.47
N ALA A 44 5.66 4.77 -3.35
CA ALA A 44 6.05 5.39 -2.08
C ALA A 44 4.92 6.21 -1.43
N PHE A 45 4.07 6.83 -2.24
CA PHE A 45 2.93 7.61 -1.75
C PHE A 45 1.85 6.72 -1.12
N ALA A 46 1.53 5.58 -1.75
CA ALA A 46 0.62 4.59 -1.18
C ALA A 46 1.20 3.96 0.10
N TRP A 47 2.51 3.70 0.12
CA TRP A 47 3.21 3.19 1.30
C TRP A 47 3.12 4.15 2.49
N ASP A 48 3.39 5.43 2.24
CA ASP A 48 3.29 6.47 3.27
C ASP A 48 1.85 6.59 3.81
N GLY A 49 0.85 6.61 2.90
CA GLY A 49 -0.56 6.66 3.23
C GLY A 49 -1.04 5.44 4.04
N ALA A 50 -0.62 4.24 3.67
CA ALA A 50 -0.94 3.01 4.41
C ALA A 50 -0.37 3.06 5.83
N ILE A 51 0.90 3.41 6.02
CA ILE A 51 1.48 3.51 7.37
C ILE A 51 0.76 4.57 8.21
N ARG A 52 0.37 5.70 7.61
CA ARG A 52 -0.37 6.76 8.32
C ARG A 52 -1.76 6.28 8.73
N ALA A 53 -2.48 5.58 7.85
CA ALA A 53 -3.78 5.03 8.16
C ALA A 53 -3.69 3.96 9.28
N LEU A 54 -2.71 3.06 9.21
CA LEU A 54 -2.46 2.08 10.27
C LEU A 54 -2.07 2.73 11.60
N ALA A 55 -1.27 3.80 11.57
CA ALA A 55 -0.94 4.57 12.76
C ALA A 55 -2.16 5.27 13.38
N ALA A 56 -3.13 5.73 12.57
CA ALA A 56 -4.40 6.28 13.04
C ALA A 56 -5.32 5.22 13.67
N LEU A 57 -5.14 3.95 13.30
CA LEU A 57 -5.78 2.79 13.93
C LEU A 57 -5.01 2.28 15.16
N GLY A 58 -4.00 3.01 15.65
CA GLY A 58 -3.21 2.63 16.83
C GLY A 58 -1.98 1.77 16.53
N HIS A 59 -1.73 1.39 15.28
CA HIS A 59 -0.60 0.55 14.87
C HIS A 59 0.54 1.40 14.30
N ARG A 60 1.20 2.21 15.13
CA ARG A 60 2.31 3.06 14.70
C ARG A 60 3.64 2.30 14.75
N PRO A 61 4.32 2.04 13.61
CA PRO A 61 5.62 1.35 13.64
C PRO A 61 6.74 2.28 14.14
N ARG A 62 7.70 1.71 14.88
CA ARG A 62 8.95 2.36 15.31
C ARG A 62 10.11 1.36 15.20
N PRO A 63 11.16 1.61 14.38
CA PRO A 63 11.30 2.74 13.45
C PRO A 63 10.27 2.69 12.31
N ARG A 64 10.09 3.82 11.61
CA ARG A 64 9.21 3.86 10.42
C ARG A 64 9.90 3.11 9.27
N PRO A 65 9.26 2.09 8.67
CA PRO A 65 9.90 1.29 7.63
C PRO A 65 10.00 2.08 6.32
N ALA A 66 11.15 1.94 5.64
CA ALA A 66 11.42 2.60 4.37
C ALA A 66 10.72 1.90 3.20
N PHE A 67 10.36 2.67 2.18
CA PHE A 67 9.78 2.12 0.97
C PHE A 67 10.85 1.56 0.02
N ALA A 68 10.62 0.37 -0.50
CA ALA A 68 11.29 -0.19 -1.67
C ALA A 68 10.33 -1.18 -2.36
N HIS A 69 10.62 -1.55 -3.61
CA HIS A 69 9.94 -2.69 -4.22
C HIS A 69 10.37 -3.98 -3.50
N GLY A 70 9.40 -4.82 -3.13
CA GLY A 70 9.61 -6.00 -2.31
C GLY A 70 9.79 -5.71 -0.82
N ALA A 71 9.68 -4.45 -0.38
CA ALA A 71 9.75 -4.13 1.04
C ALA A 71 8.58 -4.78 1.80
N GLU A 72 8.86 -5.36 2.96
CA GLU A 72 7.87 -5.93 3.85
C GLU A 72 7.97 -5.28 5.23
N ALA A 73 6.82 -4.97 5.84
CA ALA A 73 6.74 -4.47 7.20
C ALA A 73 5.60 -5.13 7.97
N SER A 74 5.83 -5.40 9.25
CA SER A 74 4.80 -5.87 10.18
C SER A 74 4.33 -4.68 11.00
N ILE A 75 3.03 -4.36 10.91
CA ILE A 75 2.47 -3.16 11.54
C ILE A 75 1.16 -3.58 12.23
N GLY A 76 1.24 -3.83 13.54
CA GLY A 76 0.13 -4.42 14.28
C GLY A 76 -0.23 -5.80 13.71
N PRO A 77 -1.51 -6.09 13.43
CA PRO A 77 -1.93 -7.37 12.84
C PRO A 77 -1.69 -7.46 11.32
N TYR A 78 -1.23 -6.36 10.68
CA TYR A 78 -1.13 -6.27 9.22
C TYR A 78 0.27 -6.53 8.71
N ARG A 79 0.35 -7.18 7.55
CA ARG A 79 1.55 -7.26 6.71
C ARG A 79 1.46 -6.22 5.61
N LEU A 80 2.37 -5.26 5.57
CA LEU A 80 2.47 -4.23 4.53
C LEU A 80 3.58 -4.60 3.55
N LEU A 81 3.25 -4.65 2.26
CA LEU A 81 4.19 -4.88 1.17
C LEU A 81 4.31 -3.66 0.27
N GLY A 82 5.53 -3.34 -0.17
CA GLY A 82 5.81 -2.28 -1.11
C GLY A 82 6.04 -2.84 -2.51
N SER A 83 5.42 -2.23 -3.52
CA SER A 83 5.78 -2.44 -4.92
C SER A 83 5.94 -1.09 -5.62
N TYR A 84 6.76 -1.02 -6.66
CA TYR A 84 6.69 0.13 -7.55
C TYR A 84 5.29 0.24 -8.14
N HIS A 85 4.83 1.48 -8.37
CA HIS A 85 3.51 1.71 -8.95
C HIS A 85 3.47 1.19 -10.40
N PRO A 86 2.43 0.47 -10.83
CA PRO A 86 2.30 -0.01 -12.22
C PRO A 86 1.86 1.12 -13.17
N SER A 87 2.57 2.25 -13.16
CA SER A 87 2.39 3.34 -14.13
C SER A 87 3.16 3.03 -15.42
N GLN A 88 2.74 3.63 -16.53
CA GLN A 88 3.45 3.54 -17.81
C GLN A 88 4.94 3.91 -17.68
N GLN A 89 5.26 4.90 -16.85
CA GLN A 89 6.65 5.30 -16.60
C GLN A 89 7.50 4.19 -15.99
N ASN A 90 6.92 3.30 -15.17
CA ASN A 90 7.65 2.18 -14.58
C ASN A 90 7.58 0.92 -15.45
N THR A 91 6.46 0.66 -16.10
CA THR A 91 6.28 -0.55 -16.90
C THR A 91 6.96 -0.47 -18.26
N PHE A 92 6.92 0.68 -18.94
CA PHE A 92 7.54 0.84 -20.27
C PHE A 92 9.06 0.95 -20.19
N THR A 93 9.60 1.43 -19.07
CA THR A 93 11.05 1.53 -18.84
C THR A 93 11.65 0.25 -18.25
N GLY A 94 10.83 -0.76 -17.93
CA GLY A 94 11.28 -2.00 -17.29
C GLY A 94 11.62 -1.86 -15.81
N ARG A 95 11.43 -0.69 -15.19
CA ARG A 95 11.62 -0.48 -13.74
C ARG A 95 10.69 -1.37 -12.91
N LEU A 96 9.53 -1.72 -13.45
CA LEU A 96 8.65 -2.75 -12.91
C LEU A 96 8.25 -3.69 -14.05
N THR A 97 8.56 -4.98 -13.90
CA THR A 97 8.09 -6.02 -14.83
C THR A 97 6.83 -6.72 -14.30
N PRO A 98 6.03 -7.38 -15.16
CA PRO A 98 4.91 -8.19 -14.71
C PRO A 98 5.31 -9.26 -13.69
N ALA A 99 6.44 -9.96 -13.92
CA ALA A 99 6.93 -11.00 -13.01
C ALA A 99 7.30 -10.45 -11.61
N MET A 100 7.86 -9.23 -11.55
CA MET A 100 8.13 -8.54 -10.29
C MET A 100 6.84 -8.22 -9.52
N LEU A 101 5.81 -7.73 -10.22
CA LEU A 101 4.51 -7.45 -9.59
C LEU A 101 3.84 -8.74 -9.12
N GLU A 102 3.87 -9.79 -9.94
CA GLU A 102 3.34 -11.12 -9.61
C GLU A 102 4.01 -11.70 -8.36
N ALA A 103 5.34 -11.59 -8.24
CA ALA A 103 6.06 -12.03 -7.04
C ALA A 103 5.57 -11.33 -5.75
N VAL A 104 5.30 -10.01 -5.81
CA VAL A 104 4.74 -9.28 -4.66
C VAL A 104 3.32 -9.75 -4.34
N LEU A 105 2.50 -10.02 -5.36
CA LEU A 105 1.13 -10.50 -5.17
C LEU A 105 1.09 -11.93 -4.59
N GLU A 106 1.93 -12.84 -5.07
CA GLU A 106 2.08 -14.19 -4.51
C GLU A 106 2.58 -14.16 -3.06
N ARG A 107 3.51 -13.24 -2.76
CA ARG A 107 3.96 -13.02 -1.39
C ARG A 107 2.83 -12.51 -0.49
N ALA A 108 2.02 -11.57 -0.99
CA ALA A 108 0.85 -11.06 -0.27
C ALA A 108 -0.19 -12.17 -0.01
N ARG A 109 -0.43 -13.07 -0.99
CA ARG A 109 -1.33 -14.23 -0.84
C ARG A 109 -0.85 -15.17 0.26
N THR A 110 0.44 -15.50 0.25
CA THR A 110 1.07 -16.32 1.31
C THR A 110 0.87 -15.69 2.69
N LEU A 111 1.13 -14.38 2.81
CA LEU A 111 1.00 -13.64 4.06
C LEU A 111 -0.46 -13.48 4.53
N ALA A 112 -1.41 -13.43 3.61
CA ALA A 112 -2.83 -13.43 3.92
C ALA A 112 -3.35 -14.81 4.38
N GLY A 113 -2.56 -15.88 4.18
CA GLY A 113 -3.01 -17.25 4.43
C GLY A 113 -4.05 -17.72 3.43
N CYS A 114 -4.10 -17.11 2.23
CA CYS A 114 -4.96 -17.57 1.16
C CYS A 114 -4.34 -18.82 0.54
N ALA A 115 -4.80 -20.02 0.94
CA ALA A 115 -4.48 -21.24 0.22
C ALA A 115 -4.95 -21.13 -1.23
N ARG A 116 -4.15 -21.66 -2.16
CA ARG A 116 -4.59 -21.88 -3.54
C ARG A 116 -5.65 -23.01 -3.47
N PRO A 117 -6.84 -22.84 -4.07
CA PRO A 117 -7.75 -23.98 -4.22
C PRO A 117 -7.06 -25.10 -5.02
#